data_AF-A0A8C9HHS5-F1
#
_entry.id   AF-A0A8C9HHS5-F1
#
_cell.length_a   1.000
_cell.length_b   1.000
_cell.length_c   1.000
_cell.angle_alpha   90.00
_cell.angle_beta   90.00
_cell.angle_gamma   90.00
#
_symmetry.space_group_name_H-M   'P 1'
#
loop_
_entity.id
_entity.type
_entity.pdbx_description
1 polymer ?
#
loop_
_entity_poly.entity_id
_entity_poly.type
_entity_poly.pdbx_seq_one_letter_code
_entity_poly.pdbx_strand_id
1 'polypeptide(L)'
;MGGQVSTSSSFSNLRCRNANEDWMSTLCPRLWDVPLHHLSIPGSHDTMTYCLNKKSPISHEESRLLQLLNKAFPCITRPIVLKWSITQALDVTEQLDAGVRYLDLRIAHMLEGSEKNLHFVHMVYTTALVEDTLTEISEWLERHPREVVILACRNFEGLTEDLHEYLVACIKNIFGDMLCPRGELPTLRQLWSRGQQVIVSYEDESSLGRHCELWPGIPYWWGNTVKTEALLRYLETMKSCGRPGGLFVAGTNLTENLQYVLAHPSESLEKMTLPNLPRLSAWVREQRPGPGSRCTNVIAGDFIGADSFVGDVIALNQKLLWC
;
A
#
# COMPACT_ATOMS: atom_id res chain seq x y z
N MET A 1 -49.82 23.01 33.35
CA MET A 1 -50.28 21.89 32.51
C MET A 1 -49.93 22.23 31.07
N GLY A 2 -48.70 21.89 30.66
CA GLY A 2 -48.11 22.28 29.38
C GLY A 2 -48.20 21.13 28.38
N GLY A 3 -48.58 21.49 27.14
CA GLY A 3 -48.97 20.57 26.09
C GLY A 3 -47.84 19.79 25.41
N GLN A 4 -48.25 18.72 24.74
CA GLN A 4 -47.50 18.00 23.74
C GLN A 4 -47.40 18.84 22.45
N VAL A 5 -46.18 18.99 21.93
CA VAL A 5 -45.94 19.03 20.48
C VAL A 5 -44.72 18.17 20.20
N SER A 6 -44.96 17.10 19.47
CA SER A 6 -43.97 16.20 18.90
C SER A 6 -43.27 16.91 17.74
N THR A 7 -41.94 16.99 17.76
CA THR A 7 -41.14 17.32 16.58
C THR A 7 -40.16 16.19 16.32
N SER A 8 -40.52 15.35 15.36
CA SER A 8 -39.61 14.45 14.66
C SER A 8 -38.63 15.29 13.82
N SER A 9 -37.39 15.46 14.28
CA SER A 9 -36.30 15.95 13.44
C SER A 9 -35.62 14.76 12.76
N SER A 10 -35.92 14.59 11.49
CA SER A 10 -35.19 13.76 10.54
C SER A 10 -33.73 14.21 10.45
N PHE A 11 -32.82 13.52 11.13
CA PHE A 11 -31.40 13.55 10.79
C PHE A 11 -31.17 12.56 9.65
N SER A 12 -31.47 13.03 8.44
CA SER A 12 -31.09 12.37 7.20
C SER A 12 -29.56 12.28 7.10
N ASN A 13 -29.06 11.05 7.11
CA ASN A 13 -27.84 10.54 6.48
C ASN A 13 -27.06 11.53 5.60
N LEU A 14 -26.23 12.37 6.21
CA LEU A 14 -24.99 12.84 5.58
C LEU A 14 -23.87 12.03 6.21
N ARG A 15 -23.58 10.86 5.65
CA ARG A 15 -22.23 10.29 5.75
C ARG A 15 -21.32 11.41 5.26
N CYS A 16 -20.47 11.97 6.13
CA CYS A 16 -19.36 12.78 5.65
C CYS A 16 -18.63 11.91 4.63
N ARG A 17 -18.60 12.34 3.36
CA ARG A 17 -17.64 11.79 2.41
C ARG A 17 -16.28 11.82 3.09
N ASN A 18 -15.54 10.72 3.02
CA ASN A 18 -14.18 10.74 3.55
C ASN A 18 -13.44 11.82 2.75
N ALA A 19 -12.81 12.78 3.45
CA ALA A 19 -12.34 14.03 2.83
C ALA A 19 -11.32 13.81 1.70
N ASN A 20 -10.74 12.62 1.61
CA ASN A 20 -9.69 12.26 0.68
C ASN A 20 -10.10 11.19 -0.35
N GLU A 21 -11.35 10.69 -0.35
CA GLU A 21 -11.75 9.56 -1.21
C GLU A 21 -11.59 9.86 -2.71
N ASP A 22 -11.70 11.14 -3.11
CA ASP A 22 -11.61 11.62 -4.50
C ASP A 22 -10.46 12.64 -4.69
N TRP A 23 -9.39 12.55 -3.90
CA TRP A 23 -8.42 13.64 -3.79
C TRP A 23 -7.73 13.98 -5.13
N MET A 24 -7.44 13.00 -5.99
CA MET A 24 -6.78 13.27 -7.28
C MET A 24 -7.66 14.13 -8.19
N SER A 25 -8.97 13.88 -8.21
CA SER A 25 -9.95 14.66 -8.95
C SER A 25 -10.12 16.08 -8.40
N THR A 26 -9.87 16.29 -7.10
CA THR A 26 -9.97 17.59 -6.42
C THR A 26 -8.70 18.44 -6.48
N LEU A 27 -7.59 17.89 -6.97
CA LEU A 27 -6.36 18.66 -7.19
C LEU A 27 -6.63 19.88 -8.08
N CYS A 28 -5.84 20.94 -7.88
CA CYS A 28 -5.86 22.09 -8.78
C CYS A 28 -5.69 21.61 -10.24
N PRO A 29 -6.51 22.07 -11.21
CA PRO A 29 -6.43 21.59 -12.59
C PRO A 29 -5.06 21.74 -13.26
N ARG A 30 -4.22 22.67 -12.77
CA ARG A 30 -2.82 22.84 -13.20
C ARG A 30 -1.95 21.62 -12.89
N LEU A 31 -2.31 20.83 -11.88
CA LEU A 31 -1.59 19.64 -11.45
C LEU A 31 -2.00 18.38 -12.21
N TRP A 32 -3.12 18.40 -12.93
CA TRP A 32 -3.56 17.24 -13.72
C TRP A 32 -2.64 16.93 -14.90
N ASP A 33 -1.84 17.90 -15.32
CA ASP A 33 -0.84 17.80 -16.38
C ASP A 33 0.59 17.56 -15.85
N VAL A 34 0.74 17.44 -14.52
CA VAL A 34 2.01 17.02 -13.91
C VAL A 34 2.14 15.50 -14.10
N PRO A 35 3.30 14.99 -14.58
CA PRO A 35 3.53 13.54 -14.69
C PRO A 35 3.31 12.85 -13.34
N LEU A 36 2.72 11.65 -13.34
CA LEU A 36 2.32 10.96 -12.09
C LEU A 36 3.49 10.74 -11.13
N HIS A 37 4.68 10.44 -11.66
CA HIS A 37 5.91 10.30 -10.87
C HIS A 37 6.44 11.62 -10.28
N HIS A 38 5.91 12.77 -10.66
CA HIS A 38 6.21 14.07 -10.07
C HIS A 38 5.16 14.53 -9.06
N LEU A 39 4.07 13.78 -8.86
CA LEU A 39 3.11 14.02 -7.79
C LEU A 39 3.58 13.36 -6.48
N SER A 40 3.02 13.82 -5.35
CA SER A 40 3.14 13.16 -4.06
C SER A 40 1.93 12.24 -3.88
N ILE A 41 2.18 10.94 -3.65
CA ILE A 41 1.12 9.93 -3.62
C ILE A 41 1.21 9.14 -2.31
N PRO A 42 0.15 9.10 -1.48
CA PRO A 42 0.13 8.27 -0.28
C PRO A 42 0.05 6.79 -0.64
N GLY A 43 0.90 5.99 0.01
CA GLY A 43 0.91 4.53 -0.10
C GLY A 43 0.74 3.83 1.24
N SER A 44 0.28 2.59 1.22
CA SER A 44 0.34 1.69 2.36
C SER A 44 1.40 0.61 2.13
N HIS A 45 2.22 0.39 3.15
CA HIS A 45 3.20 -0.69 3.18
C HIS A 45 2.53 -1.98 3.67
N ASP A 46 2.81 -3.11 3.01
CA ASP A 46 2.21 -4.40 3.34
C ASP A 46 0.67 -4.31 3.48
N THR A 47 0.02 -3.76 2.44
CA THR A 47 -1.39 -3.31 2.41
C THR A 47 -2.37 -4.28 3.06
N MET A 48 -2.19 -5.58 2.80
CA MET A 48 -3.17 -6.62 3.09
C MET A 48 -3.03 -7.23 4.48
N THR A 49 -2.13 -6.71 5.33
CA THR A 49 -1.87 -7.32 6.65
C THR A 49 -3.02 -7.19 7.65
N TYR A 50 -4.02 -6.36 7.38
CA TYR A 50 -5.25 -6.26 8.17
C TYR A 50 -6.04 -7.59 8.22
N CYS A 51 -5.89 -8.44 7.21
CA CYS A 51 -6.57 -9.73 7.11
C CYS A 51 -5.67 -10.94 7.40
N LEU A 52 -4.56 -10.74 8.12
CA LEU A 52 -3.77 -11.84 8.69
C LEU A 52 -4.56 -12.59 9.76
N ASN A 53 -4.35 -13.90 9.84
CA ASN A 53 -5.07 -14.75 10.78
C ASN A 53 -4.13 -15.68 11.55
N LYS A 54 -4.32 -15.79 12.86
CA LYS A 54 -3.55 -16.72 13.73
C LYS A 54 -3.66 -18.19 13.33
N LYS A 55 -4.71 -18.56 12.58
CA LYS A 55 -4.94 -19.91 12.09
C LYS A 55 -4.19 -20.19 10.78
N SER A 56 -3.88 -19.14 10.02
CA SER A 56 -3.11 -19.27 8.78
C SER A 56 -1.70 -19.80 9.07
N PRO A 57 -1.09 -20.53 8.13
CA PRO A 57 0.29 -20.97 8.28
C PRO A 57 1.24 -19.77 8.30
N ILE A 58 2.39 -19.98 8.94
CA ILE A 58 3.56 -19.09 8.78
C ILE A 58 4.16 -19.44 7.41
N SER A 59 4.54 -18.42 6.64
CA SER A 59 5.21 -18.54 5.33
C SER A 59 6.36 -19.55 5.40
N HIS A 60 6.52 -20.33 4.34
CA HIS A 60 7.58 -21.34 4.28
C HIS A 60 8.96 -20.73 4.04
N GLU A 61 9.02 -19.50 3.56
CA GLU A 61 10.26 -18.74 3.35
C GLU A 61 10.83 -18.17 4.65
N GLU A 62 10.07 -18.23 5.74
CA GLU A 62 10.54 -17.82 7.06
C GLU A 62 11.68 -18.69 7.59
N SER A 63 12.51 -18.07 8.43
CA SER A 63 13.74 -18.71 8.94
C SER A 63 13.50 -20.09 9.58
N ARG A 64 14.45 -21.01 9.39
CA ARG A 64 14.40 -22.36 10.01
C ARG A 64 14.20 -22.33 11.53
N LEU A 65 14.76 -21.31 12.19
CA LEU A 65 14.56 -21.10 13.62
C LEU A 65 13.10 -20.80 13.93
N LEU A 66 12.47 -19.88 13.18
CA LEU A 66 11.05 -19.58 13.35
C LEU A 66 10.17 -20.79 13.05
N GLN A 67 10.48 -21.56 12.01
CA GLN A 67 9.79 -22.81 11.69
C GLN A 67 9.88 -23.82 12.85
N LEU A 68 11.07 -23.98 13.43
CA LEU A 68 11.28 -24.85 14.58
C LEU A 68 10.48 -24.38 15.81
N LEU A 69 10.50 -23.08 16.10
CA LEU A 69 9.75 -22.49 17.21
C LEU A 69 8.24 -22.64 17.02
N ASN A 70 7.73 -22.49 15.80
CA ASN A 70 6.33 -22.71 15.47
C ASN A 70 5.93 -24.17 15.67
N LYS A 71 6.79 -25.12 15.27
CA LYS A 71 6.54 -26.55 15.45
C LYS A 71 6.58 -26.97 16.93
N ALA A 72 7.51 -26.42 17.71
CA ALA A 72 7.67 -26.76 19.13
C ALA A 72 6.62 -26.06 20.02
N PHE A 73 6.31 -24.80 19.76
CA PHE A 73 5.47 -23.95 20.61
C PHE A 73 4.44 -23.12 19.82
N PRO A 74 3.53 -23.74 19.05
CA PRO A 74 2.63 -23.03 18.14
C PRO A 74 1.73 -22.01 18.85
N CYS A 75 1.25 -22.35 20.04
CA CYS A 75 0.37 -21.48 20.84
C CYS A 75 1.06 -20.21 21.39
N ILE A 76 2.40 -20.18 21.38
CA ILE A 76 3.20 -19.03 21.82
C ILE A 76 3.73 -18.28 20.59
N THR A 77 4.32 -19.00 19.65
CA THR A 77 4.97 -18.43 18.46
C THR A 77 3.98 -17.72 17.56
N ARG A 78 2.84 -18.34 17.21
CA ARG A 78 1.90 -17.76 16.24
C ARG A 78 1.28 -16.45 16.72
N PRO A 79 0.80 -16.31 17.97
CA PRO A 79 0.31 -15.02 18.45
C PRO A 79 1.38 -13.93 18.51
N ILE A 80 2.65 -14.28 18.74
CA ILE A 80 3.74 -13.30 18.72
C ILE A 80 3.97 -12.85 17.28
N VAL A 81 4.21 -13.79 16.35
CA VAL A 81 4.44 -13.49 14.93
C VAL A 81 3.32 -12.62 14.38
N LEU A 82 2.06 -13.00 14.59
CA LEU A 82 0.92 -12.24 14.08
C LEU A 82 0.94 -10.75 14.50
N LYS A 83 1.29 -10.45 15.76
CA LYS A 83 1.32 -9.06 16.26
C LYS A 83 2.46 -8.23 15.66
N TRP A 84 3.54 -8.90 15.25
CA TRP A 84 4.67 -8.27 14.58
C TRP A 84 4.44 -8.15 13.08
N SER A 85 3.60 -8.99 12.49
CA SER A 85 3.30 -9.00 11.06
C SER A 85 2.22 -8.00 10.61
N ILE A 86 1.44 -7.44 11.54
CA ILE A 86 0.36 -6.51 11.18
C ILE A 86 0.93 -5.09 11.00
N THR A 87 0.79 -4.56 9.78
CA THR A 87 1.15 -3.18 9.42
C THR A 87 -0.07 -2.31 9.17
N GLN A 88 -1.24 -2.88 8.85
CA GLN A 88 -2.47 -2.14 8.56
C GLN A 88 -3.63 -2.62 9.42
N ALA A 89 -4.48 -1.68 9.85
CA ALA A 89 -5.71 -1.97 10.60
C ALA A 89 -6.97 -1.80 9.74
N LEU A 90 -6.92 -0.86 8.79
CA LEU A 90 -8.00 -0.60 7.85
C LEU A 90 -7.99 -1.62 6.71
N ASP A 91 -9.17 -2.00 6.23
CA ASP A 91 -9.28 -2.84 5.04
C ASP A 91 -8.89 -2.07 3.75
N VAL A 92 -8.82 -2.78 2.61
CA VAL A 92 -8.34 -2.17 1.36
C VAL A 92 -9.26 -1.04 0.89
N THR A 93 -10.58 -1.19 1.02
CA THR A 93 -11.55 -0.14 0.67
C THR A 93 -11.41 1.06 1.61
N GLU A 94 -11.30 0.84 2.92
CA GLU A 94 -11.09 1.89 3.90
C GLU A 94 -9.76 2.64 3.68
N GLN A 95 -8.69 1.95 3.27
CA GLN A 95 -7.42 2.57 2.89
C GLN A 95 -7.58 3.44 1.64
N LEU A 96 -8.31 2.98 0.61
CA LEU A 96 -8.62 3.76 -0.58
C LEU A 96 -9.46 5.01 -0.25
N ASP A 97 -10.49 4.86 0.59
CA ASP A 97 -11.34 5.95 1.07
C ASP A 97 -10.54 6.97 1.90
N ALA A 98 -9.56 6.52 2.68
CA ALA A 98 -8.65 7.38 3.43
C ALA A 98 -7.73 8.21 2.52
N GLY A 99 -7.57 7.79 1.25
CA GLY A 99 -6.84 8.49 0.19
C GLY A 99 -5.63 7.75 -0.37
N VAL A 100 -5.35 6.52 0.09
CA VAL A 100 -4.22 5.71 -0.41
C VAL A 100 -4.40 5.42 -1.90
N ARG A 101 -3.32 5.55 -2.68
CA ARG A 101 -3.32 5.26 -4.14
C ARG A 101 -2.13 4.42 -4.58
N TYR A 102 -1.28 4.00 -3.65
CA TYR A 102 -0.25 3.00 -3.87
C TYR A 102 -0.47 1.86 -2.88
N LEU A 103 -0.67 0.65 -3.40
CA LEU A 103 -0.89 -0.55 -2.61
C LEU A 103 0.30 -1.49 -2.79
N ASP A 104 1.04 -1.74 -1.72
CA ASP A 104 2.07 -2.78 -1.67
C ASP A 104 1.42 -4.16 -1.49
N LEU A 105 1.46 -4.99 -2.54
CA LEU A 105 0.79 -6.28 -2.62
C LEU A 105 1.82 -7.41 -2.71
N ARG A 106 2.14 -8.02 -1.57
CA ARG A 106 3.02 -9.19 -1.49
C ARG A 106 2.22 -10.46 -1.70
N ILE A 107 2.48 -11.17 -2.80
CA ILE A 107 1.60 -12.24 -3.27
C ILE A 107 2.27 -13.60 -3.12
N ALA A 108 1.53 -14.59 -2.63
CA ALA A 108 2.03 -15.93 -2.43
C ALA A 108 1.03 -16.99 -2.88
N HIS A 109 1.56 -18.12 -3.34
CA HIS A 109 0.77 -19.32 -3.56
C HIS A 109 0.67 -20.12 -2.27
N MET A 110 -0.54 -20.21 -1.72
CA MET A 110 -0.80 -21.00 -0.52
C MET A 110 -1.12 -22.45 -0.92
N LEU A 111 -0.16 -23.35 -0.70
CA LEU A 111 -0.23 -24.76 -1.10
C LEU A 111 -1.43 -25.51 -0.51
N GLU A 112 -1.95 -25.06 0.63
CA GLU A 112 -3.18 -25.56 1.22
C GLU A 112 -4.38 -24.91 0.53
N GLY A 113 -4.92 -25.54 -0.53
CA GLY A 113 -6.08 -25.01 -1.25
C GLY A 113 -6.26 -25.56 -2.66
N SER A 114 -6.85 -24.75 -3.53
CA SER A 114 -6.93 -25.03 -4.96
C SER A 114 -5.57 -24.82 -5.64
N GLU A 115 -5.41 -25.31 -6.88
CA GLU A 115 -4.17 -25.12 -7.65
C GLU A 115 -3.85 -23.64 -7.96
N LYS A 116 -4.82 -22.74 -7.78
CA LYS A 116 -4.73 -21.30 -8.09
C LYS A 116 -4.92 -20.44 -6.84
N ASN A 117 -4.58 -20.99 -5.69
CA ASN A 117 -4.87 -20.40 -4.39
C ASN A 117 -3.88 -19.28 -4.03
N LEU A 118 -4.03 -18.13 -4.70
CA LEU A 118 -3.20 -16.96 -4.49
C LEU A 118 -3.75 -16.11 -3.34
N HIS A 119 -2.90 -15.89 -2.34
CA HIS A 119 -3.14 -15.05 -1.17
C HIS A 119 -2.07 -13.96 -1.10
N PHE A 120 -2.19 -13.08 -0.10
CA PHE A 120 -1.11 -12.19 0.28
C PHE A 120 -0.32 -12.76 1.45
N VAL A 121 0.92 -12.30 1.62
CA VAL A 121 1.80 -12.82 2.67
C VAL A 121 2.65 -11.72 3.30
N HIS A 122 2.79 -11.79 4.61
CA HIS A 122 3.84 -11.10 5.35
C HIS A 122 4.13 -11.87 6.64
N MET A 123 5.15 -12.72 6.63
CA MET A 123 5.44 -13.79 7.62
C MET A 123 4.32 -14.85 7.77
N VAL A 124 3.06 -14.47 7.62
CA VAL A 124 1.84 -15.27 7.75
C VAL A 124 0.98 -15.00 6.51
N TYR A 125 0.27 -16.01 6.01
CA TYR A 125 -0.66 -15.83 4.88
C TYR A 125 -1.94 -15.12 5.32
N THR A 126 -2.44 -14.22 4.48
CA THR A 126 -3.75 -13.59 4.65
C THR A 126 -4.88 -14.59 4.39
N THR A 127 -6.09 -14.28 4.87
CA THR A 127 -7.28 -15.06 4.49
C THR A 127 -7.91 -14.59 3.19
N ALA A 128 -7.66 -13.35 2.77
CA ALA A 128 -8.18 -12.81 1.52
C ALA A 128 -7.47 -13.42 0.31
N LEU A 129 -8.25 -13.70 -0.75
CA LEU A 129 -7.74 -14.09 -2.06
C LEU A 129 -7.33 -12.85 -2.84
N VAL A 130 -6.30 -13.01 -3.67
CA VAL A 130 -5.82 -11.93 -4.55
C VAL A 130 -6.92 -11.51 -5.52
N GLU A 131 -7.61 -12.45 -6.16
CA GLU A 131 -8.66 -12.17 -7.15
C GLU A 131 -9.84 -11.38 -6.57
N ASP A 132 -10.33 -11.77 -5.38
CA ASP A 132 -11.40 -11.08 -4.68
C ASP A 132 -11.00 -9.63 -4.34
N THR A 133 -9.76 -9.45 -3.85
CA THR A 133 -9.24 -8.12 -3.48
C THR A 133 -9.08 -7.22 -4.70
N LEU A 134 -8.58 -7.75 -5.82
CA LEU A 134 -8.48 -7.00 -7.08
C LEU A 134 -9.86 -6.60 -7.60
N THR A 135 -10.86 -7.47 -7.44
CA THR A 135 -12.26 -7.20 -7.80
C THR A 135 -12.82 -6.08 -6.93
N GLU A 136 -12.62 -6.12 -5.62
CA GLU A 136 -13.03 -5.06 -4.68
C GLU A 136 -12.42 -3.70 -5.06
N ILE A 137 -11.14 -3.66 -5.43
CA ILE A 137 -10.46 -2.45 -5.90
C ILE A 137 -11.09 -1.95 -7.21
N SER A 138 -11.42 -2.84 -8.15
CA SER A 138 -12.08 -2.49 -9.41
C SER A 138 -13.46 -1.87 -9.17
N GLU A 139 -14.29 -2.49 -8.33
CA GLU A 139 -15.61 -1.97 -7.93
C GLU A 139 -15.51 -0.62 -7.21
N TRP A 140 -14.43 -0.37 -6.47
CA TRP A 140 -14.13 0.95 -5.92
C TRP A 140 -13.83 1.95 -7.04
N LEU A 141 -12.95 1.62 -7.98
CA LEU A 141 -12.58 2.50 -9.09
C LEU A 141 -13.75 2.88 -10.01
N GLU A 142 -14.72 1.98 -10.21
CA GLU A 142 -15.96 2.28 -10.93
C GLU A 142 -16.77 3.43 -10.29
N ARG A 143 -16.74 3.54 -8.96
CA ARG A 143 -17.40 4.62 -8.20
C ARG A 143 -16.56 5.90 -8.15
N HIS A 144 -15.27 5.80 -8.44
CA HIS A 144 -14.28 6.87 -8.35
C HIS A 144 -13.53 7.06 -9.69
N PRO A 145 -14.22 7.44 -10.80
CA PRO A 145 -13.70 7.36 -12.18
C PRO A 145 -12.53 8.31 -12.49
N ARG A 146 -12.17 9.21 -11.55
CA ARG A 146 -11.03 10.12 -11.68
C ARG A 146 -9.91 9.82 -10.68
N GLU A 147 -9.98 8.69 -10.00
CA GLU A 147 -8.91 8.22 -9.14
C GLU A 147 -8.07 7.17 -9.86
N VAL A 148 -6.77 7.16 -9.57
CA VAL A 148 -5.79 6.26 -10.20
C VAL A 148 -5.05 5.51 -9.10
N VAL A 149 -5.04 4.18 -9.17
CA VAL A 149 -4.38 3.30 -8.20
C VAL A 149 -3.17 2.62 -8.83
N ILE A 150 -2.09 2.58 -8.06
CA ILE A 150 -0.85 1.86 -8.38
C ILE A 150 -0.84 0.58 -7.54
N LEU A 151 -0.93 -0.57 -8.21
CA LEU A 151 -0.85 -1.89 -7.61
C LEU A 151 0.58 -2.40 -7.75
N ALA A 152 1.31 -2.55 -6.64
CA ALA A 152 2.66 -3.08 -6.64
C ALA A 152 2.65 -4.55 -6.26
N CYS A 153 2.50 -5.43 -7.27
CA CYS A 153 2.63 -6.87 -7.11
C CYS A 153 4.11 -7.25 -6.97
N ARG A 154 4.52 -7.61 -5.76
CA ARG A 154 5.93 -7.84 -5.43
C ARG A 154 6.13 -9.03 -4.50
N ASN A 155 7.39 -9.36 -4.23
CA ASN A 155 7.78 -10.37 -3.24
C ASN A 155 7.02 -11.69 -3.44
N PHE A 156 7.00 -12.20 -4.67
CA PHE A 156 6.27 -13.41 -5.01
C PHE A 156 6.84 -14.64 -4.28
N GLU A 157 6.02 -15.31 -3.48
CA GLU A 157 6.38 -16.57 -2.80
C GLU A 157 5.68 -17.75 -3.48
N GLY A 158 6.47 -18.67 -4.05
CA GLY A 158 5.97 -19.95 -4.57
C GLY A 158 5.13 -19.88 -5.84
N LEU A 159 5.13 -18.76 -6.57
CA LEU A 159 4.45 -18.66 -7.87
C LEU A 159 5.30 -19.35 -8.96
N THR A 160 4.68 -20.29 -9.67
CA THR A 160 5.21 -20.88 -10.90
C THR A 160 4.89 -19.98 -12.10
N GLU A 161 5.50 -20.27 -13.26
CA GLU A 161 5.18 -19.54 -14.50
C GLU A 161 3.68 -19.58 -14.84
N ASP A 162 3.02 -20.74 -14.64
CA ASP A 162 1.58 -20.88 -14.87
C ASP A 162 0.73 -20.04 -13.90
N LEU A 163 1.20 -19.89 -12.66
CA LEU A 163 0.53 -19.05 -11.66
C LEU A 163 0.73 -17.55 -11.94
N HIS A 164 1.90 -17.17 -12.45
CA HIS A 164 2.11 -15.82 -12.96
C HIS A 164 1.18 -15.52 -14.14
N GLU A 165 1.08 -16.42 -15.11
CA GLU A 165 0.14 -16.27 -16.23
C GLU A 165 -1.32 -16.20 -15.77
N TYR A 166 -1.70 -17.03 -14.79
CA TYR A 166 -3.02 -16.96 -14.19
C TYR A 166 -3.29 -15.61 -13.53
N LEU A 167 -2.38 -15.12 -12.69
CA LEU A 167 -2.53 -13.84 -12.01
C LEU A 167 -2.65 -12.68 -12.99
N VAL A 168 -1.81 -12.66 -14.03
CA VAL A 168 -1.88 -11.62 -15.07
C VAL A 168 -3.19 -11.70 -15.84
N ALA A 169 -3.69 -12.90 -16.14
CA ALA A 169 -5.01 -13.07 -16.74
C ALA A 169 -6.14 -12.55 -15.84
N CYS A 170 -6.10 -12.81 -14.52
CA CYS A 170 -7.05 -12.24 -13.57
C CYS A 170 -7.01 -10.71 -13.57
N ILE A 171 -5.82 -10.11 -13.49
CA ILE A 171 -5.63 -8.65 -13.54
C ILE A 171 -6.26 -8.07 -14.82
N LYS A 172 -5.99 -8.68 -15.98
CA LYS A 172 -6.53 -8.23 -17.27
C LYS A 172 -8.05 -8.37 -17.34
N ASN A 173 -8.60 -9.45 -16.83
CA ASN A 173 -10.05 -9.68 -16.84
C ASN A 173 -10.79 -8.73 -15.90
N ILE A 174 -10.22 -8.44 -14.72
CA ILE A 174 -10.84 -7.61 -13.69
C ILE A 174 -10.82 -6.12 -14.07
N PHE A 175 -9.67 -5.62 -14.52
CA PHE A 175 -9.51 -4.19 -14.77
C PHE A 175 -9.76 -3.79 -16.22
N GLY A 176 -9.59 -4.72 -17.18
CA GLY A 176 -9.84 -4.46 -18.61
C GLY A 176 -9.19 -3.16 -19.10
N ASP A 177 -10.00 -2.28 -19.66
CA ASP A 177 -9.59 -0.99 -20.22
C ASP A 177 -9.10 0.02 -19.14
N MET A 178 -9.35 -0.23 -17.86
CA MET A 178 -8.79 0.59 -16.77
C MET A 178 -7.26 0.47 -16.69
N LEU A 179 -6.67 -0.59 -17.25
CA LEU A 179 -5.23 -0.80 -17.22
C LEU A 179 -4.49 0.23 -18.07
N CYS A 180 -3.50 0.87 -17.47
CA CYS A 180 -2.51 1.67 -18.17
C CYS A 180 -1.33 0.78 -18.57
N PRO A 181 -1.11 0.49 -19.86
CA PRO A 181 0.03 -0.30 -20.31
C PRO A 181 1.35 0.47 -20.14
N ARG A 182 2.45 -0.27 -20.04
CA ARG A 182 3.78 0.33 -19.86
C ARG A 182 4.14 1.25 -21.02
N GLY A 183 4.82 2.33 -20.69
CA GLY A 183 5.30 3.31 -21.66
C GLY A 183 5.84 4.55 -20.98
N GLU A 184 5.66 5.70 -21.62
CA GLU A 184 5.91 6.99 -20.97
C GLU A 184 4.96 7.17 -19.78
N LEU A 185 5.51 7.63 -18.65
CA LEU A 185 4.74 7.84 -17.42
C LEU A 185 3.66 8.91 -17.63
N PRO A 186 2.37 8.56 -17.50
CA PRO A 186 1.30 9.45 -17.89
C PRO A 186 1.02 10.53 -16.83
N THR A 187 0.27 11.55 -17.23
CA THR A 187 -0.37 12.51 -16.32
C THR A 187 -1.77 12.02 -15.93
N LEU A 188 -2.35 12.59 -14.87
CA LEU A 188 -3.74 12.29 -14.48
C LEU A 188 -4.73 12.58 -15.63
N ARG A 189 -4.54 13.72 -16.33
CA ARG A 189 -5.40 14.07 -17.47
C ARG A 189 -5.33 13.03 -18.59
N GLN A 190 -4.14 12.54 -18.91
CA GLN A 190 -3.96 11.53 -19.95
C GLN A 190 -4.65 10.22 -19.57
N LEU A 191 -4.48 9.78 -18.31
CA LEU A 191 -5.15 8.57 -17.80
C LEU A 191 -6.67 8.68 -17.91
N TRP A 192 -7.27 9.76 -17.40
CA TRP A 192 -8.71 9.96 -17.47
C TRP A 192 -9.24 10.06 -18.89
N SER A 193 -8.50 10.72 -19.80
CA SER A 193 -8.90 10.83 -21.21
C SER A 193 -8.93 9.49 -21.94
N ARG A 194 -8.21 8.49 -21.43
CA ARG A 194 -8.13 7.13 -21.97
C ARG A 194 -9.00 6.13 -21.20
N GLY A 195 -9.72 6.57 -20.15
CA GLY A 195 -10.45 5.69 -19.26
C GLY A 195 -9.56 4.80 -18.39
N GLN A 196 -8.28 5.14 -18.24
CA GLN A 196 -7.30 4.36 -17.49
C GLN A 196 -7.23 4.82 -16.04
N GLN A 197 -7.19 3.86 -15.11
CA GLN A 197 -7.18 4.08 -13.67
C GLN A 197 -6.15 3.22 -12.93
N VAL A 198 -5.59 2.18 -13.56
CA VAL A 198 -4.75 1.20 -12.86
C VAL A 198 -3.37 1.08 -13.50
N ILE A 199 -2.32 1.25 -12.69
CA ILE A 199 -0.94 0.92 -13.05
C ILE A 199 -0.54 -0.30 -12.24
N VAL A 200 -0.16 -1.38 -12.91
CA VAL A 200 0.31 -2.60 -12.25
C VAL A 200 1.83 -2.69 -12.37
N SER A 201 2.51 -2.46 -11.26
CA SER A 201 3.94 -2.78 -11.13
C SER A 201 4.09 -4.26 -10.76
N TYR A 202 4.97 -4.96 -11.45
CA TYR A 202 5.14 -6.41 -11.33
C TYR A 202 6.62 -6.78 -11.29
N GLU A 203 7.06 -7.50 -10.25
CA GLU A 203 8.49 -7.80 -10.03
C GLU A 203 9.04 -8.99 -10.84
N ASP A 204 8.19 -9.85 -11.42
CA ASP A 204 8.68 -10.95 -12.26
C ASP A 204 8.99 -10.48 -13.69
N GLU A 205 10.28 -10.40 -14.01
CA GLU A 205 10.80 -9.95 -15.30
C GLU A 205 10.34 -10.83 -16.48
N SER A 206 10.07 -12.13 -16.24
CA SER A 206 9.60 -13.04 -17.30
C SER A 206 8.20 -12.67 -17.78
N SER A 207 7.31 -12.29 -16.86
CA SER A 207 5.98 -11.77 -17.16
C SER A 207 6.04 -10.40 -17.83
N LEU A 208 6.98 -9.52 -17.45
CA LEU A 208 7.17 -8.23 -18.13
C LEU A 208 7.47 -8.43 -19.62
N GLY A 209 8.31 -9.40 -19.98
CA GLY A 209 8.62 -9.70 -21.39
C GLY A 209 7.40 -10.08 -22.23
N ARG A 210 6.37 -10.65 -21.61
CA ARG A 210 5.18 -11.21 -22.29
C ARG A 210 3.96 -10.29 -22.29
N HIS A 211 3.80 -9.46 -21.26
CA HIS A 211 2.61 -8.65 -21.06
C HIS A 211 2.94 -7.17 -21.03
N CYS A 212 2.38 -6.39 -21.97
CA CYS A 212 2.63 -4.95 -22.09
C CYS A 212 1.81 -4.13 -21.07
N GLU A 213 0.82 -4.74 -20.44
CA GLU A 213 0.00 -4.15 -19.38
C GLU A 213 0.79 -3.97 -18.08
N LEU A 214 1.89 -4.71 -17.91
CA LEU A 214 2.71 -4.71 -16.71
C LEU A 214 3.87 -3.71 -16.79
N TRP A 215 4.01 -2.93 -15.73
CA TRP A 215 5.12 -2.02 -15.48
C TRP A 215 6.20 -2.73 -14.66
N PRO A 216 7.49 -2.36 -14.86
CA PRO A 216 8.57 -2.87 -14.02
C PRO A 216 8.34 -2.64 -12.52
N GLY A 217 8.99 -3.46 -11.71
CA GLY A 217 9.00 -3.31 -10.25
C GLY A 217 9.37 -1.88 -9.82
N ILE A 218 8.49 -1.24 -9.05
CA ILE A 218 8.72 0.11 -8.54
C ILE A 218 9.77 0.05 -7.43
N PRO A 219 10.90 0.78 -7.54
CA PRO A 219 11.92 0.83 -6.51
C PRO A 219 11.36 1.30 -5.17
N TYR A 220 11.79 0.65 -4.09
CA TYR A 220 11.35 0.96 -2.74
C TYR A 220 12.56 1.28 -1.85
N TRP A 221 12.61 2.49 -1.30
CA TRP A 221 13.60 2.87 -0.30
C TRP A 221 13.20 2.33 1.06
N TRP A 222 13.74 1.16 1.40
CA TRP A 222 13.46 0.45 2.62
C TRP A 222 14.61 0.59 3.62
N GLY A 223 14.36 1.26 4.74
CA GLY A 223 15.38 1.52 5.76
C GLY A 223 15.76 0.31 6.61
N ASN A 224 14.92 -0.74 6.64
CA ASN A 224 15.13 -2.01 7.35
C ASN A 224 15.71 -1.83 8.78
N THR A 225 14.99 -1.09 9.63
CA THR A 225 15.46 -0.76 10.97
C THR A 225 14.32 -0.50 11.95
N VAL A 226 14.55 -0.88 13.21
CA VAL A 226 13.64 -0.58 14.34
C VAL A 226 13.77 0.85 14.87
N LYS A 227 14.77 1.63 14.41
CA LYS A 227 15.07 2.96 14.95
C LYS A 227 14.68 4.06 13.97
N THR A 228 13.76 4.94 14.39
CA THR A 228 13.28 6.07 13.57
C THR A 228 14.41 6.99 13.13
N GLU A 229 15.39 7.31 13.98
CA GLU A 229 16.57 8.10 13.60
C GLU A 229 17.39 7.46 12.48
N ALA A 230 17.52 6.14 12.50
CA ALA A 230 18.27 5.42 11.48
C ALA A 230 17.49 5.43 10.16
N LEU A 231 16.17 5.22 10.22
CA LEU A 231 15.28 5.30 9.06
C LEU A 231 15.34 6.69 8.40
N LEU A 232 15.19 7.77 9.17
CA LEU A 232 15.20 9.13 8.62
C LEU A 232 16.57 9.49 8.03
N ARG A 233 17.68 9.08 8.65
CA ARG A 233 19.02 9.26 8.08
C ARG A 233 19.19 8.48 6.78
N TYR A 234 18.65 7.27 6.70
CA TYR A 234 18.66 6.48 5.47
C TYR A 234 17.88 7.19 4.36
N LEU A 235 16.66 7.67 4.62
CA LEU A 235 15.84 8.37 3.64
C LEU A 235 16.50 9.66 3.14
N GLU A 236 17.11 10.46 4.03
CA GLU A 236 17.89 11.64 3.62
C GLU A 236 19.12 11.27 2.79
N THR A 237 19.78 10.15 3.11
CA THR A 237 20.89 9.63 2.30
C THR A 237 20.40 9.28 0.89
N MET A 238 19.31 8.52 0.77
CA MET A 238 18.72 8.14 -0.52
C MET A 238 18.33 9.37 -1.35
N LYS A 239 17.68 10.38 -0.74
CA LYS A 239 17.38 11.66 -1.40
C LYS A 239 18.64 12.35 -1.91
N SER A 240 19.74 12.31 -1.15
CA SER A 240 21.00 12.95 -1.54
C SER A 240 21.68 12.27 -2.73
N CYS A 241 21.45 10.97 -2.92
CA CYS A 241 21.95 10.18 -4.06
C CYS A 241 21.17 10.42 -5.37
N GLY A 242 19.99 11.04 -5.28
CA GLY A 242 19.12 11.31 -6.41
C GLY A 242 17.96 10.33 -6.52
N ARG A 243 16.77 10.86 -6.85
CA ARG A 243 15.56 10.06 -7.08
C ARG A 243 15.66 9.21 -8.35
N PRO A 244 15.03 8.02 -8.38
CA PRO A 244 14.79 7.28 -9.62
C PRO A 244 14.03 8.14 -10.66
N GLY A 245 14.26 7.84 -11.94
CA GLY A 245 13.63 8.56 -13.06
C GLY A 245 12.15 8.28 -13.25
N GLY A 246 11.60 7.26 -12.57
CA GLY A 246 10.19 6.91 -12.64
C GLY A 246 9.46 7.01 -11.29
N LEU A 247 8.39 6.22 -11.16
CA LEU A 247 7.74 5.99 -9.88
C LEU A 247 8.73 5.35 -8.90
N PHE A 248 8.69 5.75 -7.64
CA PHE A 248 9.45 5.13 -6.57
C PHE A 248 8.80 5.43 -5.23
N VAL A 249 9.12 4.61 -4.23
CA VAL A 249 8.55 4.73 -2.89
C VAL A 249 9.63 5.13 -1.88
N ALA A 250 9.33 6.13 -1.07
CA ALA A 250 10.01 6.38 0.19
C ALA A 250 9.21 5.71 1.32
N GLY A 251 9.71 4.58 1.84
CA GLY A 251 9.07 3.84 2.92
C GLY A 251 9.36 4.49 4.27
N THR A 252 8.31 4.87 4.99
CA THR A 252 8.39 5.39 6.37
C THR A 252 8.12 4.32 7.43
N ASN A 253 8.10 3.05 7.01
CA ASN A 253 7.89 1.89 7.87
C ASN A 253 9.16 1.54 8.68
N LEU A 254 8.95 1.23 9.97
CA LEU A 254 9.97 0.59 10.80
C LEU A 254 9.96 -0.91 10.51
N THR A 255 11.07 -1.58 10.79
CA THR A 255 11.19 -3.02 10.52
C THR A 255 11.94 -3.69 11.64
N GLU A 256 11.28 -4.65 12.26
CA GLU A 256 11.85 -5.60 13.20
C GLU A 256 12.62 -6.70 12.50
N ASN A 257 13.36 -7.47 13.30
CA ASN A 257 13.96 -8.72 12.86
C ASN A 257 13.66 -9.80 13.91
N LEU A 258 13.91 -11.06 13.56
CA LEU A 258 13.61 -12.17 14.47
C LEU A 258 14.26 -12.01 15.86
N GLN A 259 15.50 -11.50 15.93
CA GLN A 259 16.17 -11.27 17.22
C GLN A 259 15.41 -10.24 18.06
N TYR A 260 14.95 -9.17 17.45
CA TYR A 260 14.17 -8.13 18.11
C TYR A 260 12.81 -8.64 18.58
N VAL A 261 12.11 -9.41 17.73
CA VAL A 261 10.82 -10.06 18.06
C VAL A 261 10.97 -10.98 19.27
N LEU A 262 12.01 -11.82 19.29
CA LEU A 262 12.27 -12.76 20.40
C LEU A 262 12.61 -12.04 21.71
N ALA A 263 13.25 -10.86 21.64
CA ALA A 263 13.54 -10.04 22.80
C ALA A 263 12.32 -9.27 23.33
N HIS A 264 11.27 -9.08 22.51
CA HIS A 264 10.10 -8.26 22.84
C HIS A 264 8.76 -9.00 22.59
N PRO A 265 8.52 -10.16 23.22
CA PRO A 265 7.34 -10.99 22.94
C PRO A 265 6.00 -10.38 23.38
N SER A 266 6.01 -9.38 24.28
CA SER A 266 4.83 -8.65 24.77
C SER A 266 4.51 -7.38 23.97
N GLU A 267 5.39 -6.99 23.04
CA GLU A 267 5.22 -5.84 22.16
C GLU A 267 4.55 -6.25 20.83
N SER A 268 4.41 -5.28 19.93
CA SER A 268 3.89 -5.45 18.57
C SER A 268 4.53 -4.41 17.65
N LEU A 269 4.40 -4.61 16.34
CA LEU A 269 4.84 -3.61 15.35
C LEU A 269 4.09 -2.29 15.55
N GLU A 270 2.79 -2.35 15.87
CA GLU A 270 1.98 -1.18 16.22
C GLU A 270 2.57 -0.40 17.40
N LYS A 271 2.89 -1.05 18.52
CA LYS A 271 3.48 -0.39 19.68
C LYS A 271 4.87 0.18 19.42
N MET A 272 5.60 -0.40 18.46
CA MET A 272 6.88 0.13 18.01
C MET A 272 6.69 1.38 17.13
N THR A 273 5.68 1.38 16.25
CA THR A 273 5.51 2.41 15.22
C THR A 273 4.72 3.61 15.70
N LEU A 274 3.58 3.43 16.37
CA LEU A 274 2.67 4.53 16.73
C LEU A 274 3.33 5.67 17.52
N PRO A 275 4.18 5.42 18.54
CA PRO A 275 4.85 6.50 19.27
C PRO A 275 5.79 7.35 18.42
N ASN A 276 6.25 6.81 17.28
CA ASN A 276 7.19 7.47 16.38
C ASN A 276 6.50 8.24 15.24
N LEU A 277 5.18 8.09 15.06
CA LEU A 277 4.42 8.75 14.01
C LEU A 277 4.66 10.27 13.97
N PRO A 278 4.57 11.05 15.08
CA PRO A 278 4.74 12.50 15.01
C PRO A 278 6.05 12.95 14.34
N ARG A 279 7.12 12.17 14.52
CA ARG A 279 8.43 12.44 13.91
C ARG A 279 8.47 12.01 12.44
N LEU A 280 7.86 10.89 12.10
CA LEU A 280 7.72 10.44 10.72
C LEU A 280 6.87 11.44 9.92
N SER A 281 5.70 11.87 10.43
CA SER A 281 4.86 12.86 9.76
C SER A 281 5.54 14.23 9.68
N ALA A 282 6.38 14.61 10.65
CA ALA A 282 7.22 15.81 10.54
C ALA A 282 8.17 15.73 9.34
N TRP A 283 8.85 14.59 9.15
CA TRP A 283 9.66 14.36 7.96
C TRP A 283 8.82 14.41 6.68
N VAL A 284 7.65 13.78 6.64
CA VAL A 284 6.74 13.82 5.48
C VAL A 284 6.40 15.26 5.09
N ARG A 285 5.99 16.09 6.04
CA ARG A 285 5.61 17.49 5.78
C ARG A 285 6.75 18.33 5.21
N GLU A 286 8.00 17.96 5.42
CA GLU A 286 9.17 18.66 4.86
C GLU A 286 9.47 18.30 3.39
N GLN A 287 8.91 17.18 2.89
CA GLN A 287 9.23 16.69 1.55
C GLN A 287 8.66 17.60 0.44
N ARG A 288 9.16 17.41 -0.79
CA ARG A 288 8.70 18.13 -1.98
C ARG A 288 8.53 17.14 -3.12
N PRO A 289 7.39 17.13 -3.81
CA PRO A 289 7.25 16.42 -5.08
C PRO A 289 7.80 17.27 -6.23
N GLY A 290 7.95 16.66 -7.41
CA GLY A 290 8.46 17.32 -8.62
C GLY A 290 9.72 16.67 -9.22
N PRO A 291 10.30 17.29 -10.26
CA PRO A 291 11.42 16.72 -11.02
C PRO A 291 12.80 16.87 -10.34
N GLY A 292 12.90 17.62 -9.24
CA GLY A 292 14.19 17.85 -8.58
C GLY A 292 14.81 16.56 -8.03
N SER A 293 16.14 16.46 -8.05
CA SER A 293 16.86 15.24 -7.66
C SER A 293 16.57 14.75 -6.24
N ARG A 294 16.21 15.65 -5.32
CA ARG A 294 15.85 15.34 -3.92
C ARG A 294 14.36 15.24 -3.66
N CYS A 295 13.52 15.35 -4.70
CA CYS A 295 12.07 15.30 -4.56
C CYS A 295 11.60 13.86 -4.31
N THR A 296 10.50 13.72 -3.57
CA THR A 296 9.82 12.45 -3.33
C THR A 296 8.70 12.21 -4.33
N ASN A 297 8.23 10.96 -4.44
CA ASN A 297 7.04 10.60 -5.20
C ASN A 297 6.04 9.88 -4.30
N VAL A 298 6.00 8.54 -4.32
CA VAL A 298 5.18 7.79 -3.38
C VAL A 298 5.83 7.85 -2.01
N ILE A 299 5.05 8.13 -0.98
CA ILE A 299 5.47 7.96 0.41
C ILE A 299 4.54 6.91 1.01
N ALA A 300 5.10 5.79 1.46
CA ALA A 300 4.34 4.69 2.04
C ALA A 300 4.57 4.59 3.55
N GLY A 301 3.55 4.20 4.29
CA GLY A 301 3.59 4.07 5.75
C GLY A 301 2.77 2.89 6.27
N ASP A 302 2.98 2.61 7.55
CA ASP A 302 2.18 1.65 8.32
C ASP A 302 1.07 2.38 9.08
N PHE A 303 0.03 1.64 9.43
CA PHE A 303 -1.10 2.06 10.26
C PHE A 303 -1.83 3.28 9.69
N ILE A 304 -2.25 3.17 8.41
CA ILE A 304 -3.06 4.19 7.77
C ILE A 304 -4.30 4.51 8.62
N GLY A 305 -4.56 5.81 8.81
CA GLY A 305 -5.64 6.32 9.64
C GLY A 305 -5.27 6.57 11.11
N ALA A 306 -4.07 6.18 11.57
CA ALA A 306 -3.64 6.43 12.94
C ALA A 306 -3.22 7.90 13.20
N ASP A 307 -2.86 8.66 12.17
CA ASP A 307 -2.48 10.07 12.24
C ASP A 307 -2.86 10.84 10.96
N SER A 308 -2.27 12.02 10.76
CA SER A 308 -2.48 12.88 9.58
C SER A 308 -1.71 12.44 8.33
N PHE A 309 -1.00 11.31 8.33
CA PHE A 309 -0.05 10.91 7.28
C PHE A 309 -0.59 11.07 5.86
N VAL A 310 -1.76 10.50 5.55
CA VAL A 310 -2.32 10.55 4.19
C VAL A 310 -2.61 12.00 3.76
N GLY A 311 -3.23 12.78 4.64
CA GLY A 311 -3.49 14.19 4.40
C GLY A 311 -2.22 15.01 4.21
N ASP A 312 -1.18 14.74 5.01
CA ASP A 312 0.13 15.40 4.90
C ASP A 312 0.78 15.10 3.54
N VAL A 313 0.77 13.84 3.08
CA VAL A 313 1.32 13.44 1.77
C VAL A 313 0.55 14.09 0.61
N ILE A 314 -0.79 14.13 0.68
CA ILE A 314 -1.63 14.77 -0.33
C ILE A 314 -1.35 16.28 -0.39
N ALA A 315 -1.25 16.95 0.76
CA ALA A 315 -1.01 18.39 0.87
C ALA A 315 0.34 18.81 0.25
N LEU A 316 1.33 17.92 0.18
CA LEU A 316 2.61 18.19 -0.49
C LEU A 316 2.44 18.60 -1.96
N ASN A 317 1.39 18.14 -2.65
CA ASN A 317 1.12 18.51 -4.04
C ASN A 317 0.87 20.01 -4.20
N GLN A 318 0.41 20.72 -3.16
CA GLN A 318 0.27 22.18 -3.21
C GLN A 318 1.60 22.89 -3.44
N LYS A 319 2.74 22.28 -3.03
CA LYS A 319 4.07 22.85 -3.22
C LYS A 319 4.47 22.95 -4.69
N LEU A 320 3.83 22.19 -5.60
CA LEU A 320 4.06 22.27 -7.04
C LEU A 320 3.46 23.54 -7.67
N LEU A 321 2.53 24.21 -7.00
CA LEU A 321 1.88 25.42 -7.54
C LEU A 321 2.74 26.68 -7.35
N TRP A 322 3.74 26.60 -6.47
CA TRP A 322 4.62 27.70 -6.06
C TRP A 322 6.04 27.61 -6.65
N CYS A 323 6.26 26.65 -7.55
CA CYS A 323 7.49 26.48 -8.32
C CYS A 323 7.24 26.99 -9.74
#